data_AF-A0A2T0BPZ6-F1
#
_entry.id   AF-A0A2T0BPZ6-F1
#
_cell.length_a   1.000
_cell.length_b   1.000
_cell.length_c   1.000
_cell.angle_alpha   90.00
_cell.angle_beta   90.00
_cell.angle_gamma   90.00
#
_symmetry.space_group_name_H-M   'P 1'
#
loop_
_entity.id
_entity.type
_entity.pdbx_description
1 polymer ?
#
loop_
_entity_poly.entity_id
_entity_poly.type
_entity_poly.pdbx_seq_one_letter_code
_entity_poly.pdbx_strand_id
1 'polypeptide(L)'
;MDLSNIAGVTSKIIQGVSESVLTALDRVANTNFDVYLTNTKDNDTFHFPVNPLSLTVNREKKYNTVEIIDIGEIDINDKGTKIHEISIETLIPDVYEPYCRYTDIASSKDTIEKLEKWQNQVEPLRLIITGIGFNDLVNIGTMNEEVRPEGLYNGKYFTFTFRTYKELKISQVDSTLQDNRQSSAESGGAKYSHHEGEWIIITADVLNVRDGPATSYGIRGTVKKDECYKIGSVQGNWADIYWSNHGGWICTDYVK
;
A
#
# COMPACT_ATOMS: atom_id res chain seq x y z
N MET A 1 11.69 47.83 -41.24
CA MET A 1 11.56 47.04 -39.99
C MET A 1 12.95 46.87 -39.42
N ASP A 2 13.16 47.33 -38.20
CA ASP A 2 14.49 47.38 -37.56
C ASP A 2 14.85 45.99 -36.99
N LEU A 3 15.71 45.27 -37.70
CA LEU A 3 16.14 43.91 -37.36
C LEU A 3 17.06 43.87 -36.13
N SER A 4 17.68 45.00 -35.77
CA SER A 4 18.58 45.09 -34.61
C SER A 4 17.84 44.94 -33.28
N ASN A 5 16.61 45.45 -33.23
CA ASN A 5 15.76 45.42 -32.04
C ASN A 5 15.23 43.99 -31.76
N ILE A 6 15.00 43.19 -32.81
CA ILE A 6 14.55 41.80 -32.69
C ILE A 6 15.68 40.91 -32.15
N ALA A 7 16.92 41.09 -32.62
CA ALA A 7 18.08 40.32 -32.15
C ALA A 7 18.41 40.58 -30.66
N GLY A 8 18.25 41.81 -30.19
CA GLY A 8 18.45 42.17 -28.78
C GLY A 8 17.36 41.60 -27.86
N VAL A 9 16.12 41.49 -28.35
CA VAL A 9 15.00 40.90 -27.61
C VAL A 9 15.13 39.38 -27.53
N THR A 10 15.49 38.71 -28.63
CA THR A 10 15.68 37.25 -28.63
C THR A 10 16.85 36.81 -27.76
N SER A 11 17.96 37.55 -27.77
CA SER A 11 19.12 37.31 -26.89
C SER A 11 18.75 37.39 -25.41
N LYS A 12 18.01 38.43 -24.98
CA LYS A 12 17.57 38.60 -23.60
C LYS A 12 16.58 37.52 -23.15
N ILE A 13 15.68 37.10 -24.03
CA ILE A 13 14.73 36.02 -23.74
C ILE A 13 15.48 34.69 -23.56
N ILE A 14 16.40 34.35 -24.45
CA ILE A 14 17.19 33.11 -24.36
C ILE A 14 18.05 33.09 -23.09
N GLN A 15 18.70 34.21 -22.75
CA GLN A 15 19.51 34.31 -21.54
C GLN A 15 18.67 34.19 -20.26
N GLY A 16 17.50 34.84 -20.21
CA GLY A 16 16.57 34.72 -19.08
C GLY A 16 15.99 33.32 -18.92
N VAL A 17 15.71 32.61 -20.02
CA VAL A 17 15.28 31.20 -19.98
C VAL A 17 16.42 30.32 -19.48
N SER A 18 17.65 30.51 -19.95
CA SER A 18 18.82 29.74 -19.50
C SER A 18 19.10 29.95 -18.01
N GLU A 19 19.06 31.18 -17.51
CA GLU A 19 19.24 31.48 -16.09
C GLU A 19 18.11 30.90 -15.23
N SER A 20 16.86 30.93 -15.73
CA SER A 20 15.71 30.33 -15.03
C SER A 20 15.83 28.81 -14.96
N VAL A 21 16.30 28.16 -16.03
CA VAL A 21 16.56 26.72 -16.07
C VAL A 21 17.71 26.36 -15.14
N LEU A 22 18.83 27.09 -15.17
CA LEU A 22 19.96 26.88 -14.26
C LEU A 22 19.55 27.10 -12.80
N THR A 23 18.77 28.13 -12.51
CA THR A 23 18.23 28.39 -11.17
C THR A 23 17.26 27.30 -10.73
N ALA A 24 16.44 26.77 -11.62
CA ALA A 24 15.55 25.64 -11.33
C ALA A 24 16.35 24.35 -11.07
N LEU A 25 17.39 24.09 -11.87
CA LEU A 25 18.31 22.97 -11.69
C LEU A 25 19.10 23.10 -10.38
N ASP A 26 19.60 24.29 -10.04
CA ASP A 26 20.28 24.57 -8.77
C ASP A 26 19.33 24.42 -7.58
N ARG A 27 18.06 24.83 -7.71
CA ARG A 27 17.04 24.61 -6.68
C ARG A 27 16.72 23.13 -6.51
N VAL A 28 16.68 22.35 -7.58
CA VAL A 28 16.49 20.89 -7.54
C VAL A 28 17.74 20.19 -7.00
N ALA A 29 18.95 20.67 -7.31
CA ALA A 29 20.20 20.15 -6.77
C ALA A 29 20.41 20.48 -5.29
N ASN A 30 19.95 21.66 -4.84
CA ASN A 30 20.06 22.15 -3.46
C ASN A 30 18.80 21.94 -2.62
N THR A 31 17.75 21.31 -3.14
CA THR A 31 16.72 20.75 -2.27
C THR A 31 17.38 19.70 -1.40
N ASN A 32 17.11 19.76 -0.09
CA ASN A 32 17.50 18.76 0.90
C ASN A 32 16.68 17.47 0.65
N PHE A 33 16.89 16.87 -0.52
CA PHE A 33 16.22 15.69 -1.04
C PHE A 33 17.25 14.58 -1.00
N ASP A 34 17.10 13.71 -0.01
CA ASP A 34 17.93 12.54 0.22
C ASP A 34 16.96 11.40 0.53
N VAL A 35 17.32 10.21 0.05
CA VAL A 35 16.55 9.00 0.26
C VAL A 35 17.38 8.06 1.10
N TYR A 36 16.81 7.62 2.21
CA TYR A 36 17.44 6.66 3.11
C TYR A 36 16.54 5.45 3.28
N LEU A 37 17.16 4.29 3.40
CA LEU A 37 16.51 3.04 3.74
C LEU A 37 17.25 2.46 4.94
N THR A 38 16.57 2.32 6.08
CA THR A 38 17.17 1.86 7.33
C THR A 38 16.58 0.54 7.76
N ASN A 39 17.44 -0.44 8.02
CA ASN A 39 17.03 -1.67 8.67
C ASN A 39 16.85 -1.43 10.17
N THR A 40 15.62 -1.59 10.65
CA THR A 40 15.26 -1.28 12.05
C THR A 40 15.84 -2.27 13.05
N LYS A 41 16.18 -3.49 12.61
CA LYS A 41 16.72 -4.55 13.47
C LYS A 41 18.21 -4.38 13.72
N ASP A 42 18.96 -4.15 12.65
CA ASP A 42 20.43 -4.08 12.68
C ASP A 42 20.94 -2.64 12.80
N ASN A 43 20.04 -1.65 12.77
CA ASN A 43 20.33 -0.22 12.74
C ASN A 43 21.31 0.18 11.62
N ASP A 44 21.25 -0.54 10.50
CA ASP A 44 22.05 -0.32 9.31
C ASP A 44 21.28 0.58 8.34
N THR A 45 21.88 1.71 7.96
CA THR A 45 21.29 2.71 7.08
C THR A 45 21.99 2.72 5.73
N PHE A 46 21.20 2.64 4.67
CA PHE A 46 21.62 2.87 3.29
C PHE A 46 21.13 4.24 2.84
N HIS A 47 22.06 5.11 2.44
CA HIS A 47 21.78 6.37 1.75
C HIS A 47 21.93 6.12 0.26
N PHE A 48 20.93 6.44 -0.55
CA PHE A 48 21.04 6.31 -2.00
C PHE A 48 22.14 7.26 -2.53
N PRO A 49 23.16 6.75 -3.26
CA PRO A 49 24.25 7.58 -3.78
C PRO A 49 23.77 8.68 -4.72
N VAL A 50 22.72 8.41 -5.49
CA VAL A 50 22.11 9.34 -6.44
C VAL A 50 20.66 9.55 -6.07
N ASN A 51 20.23 10.81 -6.13
CA ASN A 51 18.83 11.14 -5.91
C ASN A 51 17.94 10.53 -7.00
N PRO A 52 16.72 10.11 -6.64
CA PRO A 52 15.75 9.66 -7.63
C PRO A 52 15.55 10.67 -8.77
N LEU A 53 15.62 10.15 -10.00
CA LEU A 53 15.26 10.85 -11.24
C LEU A 53 13.75 11.08 -11.33
N SER A 54 12.98 10.13 -10.80
CA SER A 54 11.53 10.23 -10.68
C SER A 54 11.06 9.67 -9.33
N LEU A 55 9.98 10.25 -8.79
CA LEU A 55 9.35 9.82 -7.55
C LEU A 55 7.82 9.89 -7.71
N THR A 56 7.16 8.75 -7.52
CA THR A 56 5.70 8.62 -7.58
C THR A 56 5.16 8.07 -6.26
N VAL A 57 4.12 8.68 -5.73
CA VAL A 57 3.43 8.23 -4.50
C VAL A 57 1.97 7.92 -4.81
N ASN A 58 1.63 6.65 -4.89
CA ASN A 58 0.29 6.17 -5.17
C ASN A 58 -0.50 6.03 -3.86
N ARG A 59 -1.46 6.94 -3.66
CA ARG A 59 -2.37 6.95 -2.50
C ARG A 59 -3.77 6.61 -2.97
N GLU A 60 -4.16 5.37 -2.73
CA GLU A 60 -5.47 4.88 -3.10
C GLU A 60 -6.27 4.48 -1.85
N LYS A 61 -7.55 4.82 -1.86
CA LYS A 61 -8.50 4.27 -0.90
C LYS A 61 -9.08 2.98 -1.46
N LYS A 62 -9.16 1.94 -0.64
CA LYS A 62 -9.84 0.70 -1.04
C LYS A 62 -11.35 0.96 -1.02
N TYR A 63 -11.99 0.69 -2.14
CA TYR A 63 -13.44 0.58 -2.24
C TYR A 63 -13.77 -0.86 -2.64
N ASN A 64 -14.80 -1.43 -2.02
CA ASN A 64 -15.45 -2.61 -2.57
C ASN A 64 -16.75 -2.11 -3.21
N THR A 65 -16.78 -2.00 -4.54
CA THR A 65 -17.99 -1.62 -5.27
C THR A 65 -18.85 -2.87 -5.49
N VAL A 66 -20.11 -2.81 -5.06
CA VAL A 66 -21.06 -3.90 -5.22
C VAL A 66 -22.22 -3.40 -6.08
N GLU A 67 -22.60 -4.17 -7.08
CA GLU A 67 -23.83 -3.96 -7.83
C GLU A 67 -24.95 -4.75 -7.15
N ILE A 68 -26.00 -4.06 -6.72
CA ILE A 68 -27.13 -4.70 -6.05
C ILE A 68 -28.40 -4.46 -6.87
N ILE A 69 -29.14 -5.55 -7.08
CA ILE A 69 -30.39 -5.56 -7.85
C ILE A 69 -31.36 -4.54 -7.23
N ASP A 70 -31.95 -3.69 -8.08
CA ASP A 70 -32.87 -2.59 -7.76
C ASP A 70 -32.31 -1.36 -7.00
N ILE A 71 -31.03 -1.34 -6.63
CA ILE A 71 -30.42 -0.18 -5.93
C ILE A 71 -29.15 0.39 -6.59
N GLY A 72 -28.60 -0.29 -7.60
CA GLY A 72 -27.45 0.21 -8.38
C GLY A 72 -26.09 -0.08 -7.73
N GLU A 73 -25.06 0.66 -8.15
CA GLU A 73 -23.70 0.52 -7.64
C GLU A 73 -23.54 1.24 -6.29
N ILE A 74 -23.07 0.50 -5.27
CA ILE A 74 -22.76 1.05 -3.95
C ILE A 74 -21.28 0.80 -3.65
N ASP A 75 -20.57 1.89 -3.35
CA ASP A 75 -19.20 1.85 -2.84
C ASP A 75 -19.20 1.57 -1.34
N ILE A 76 -18.78 0.38 -0.95
CA ILE A 76 -18.59 0.01 0.45
C ILE A 76 -17.20 0.47 0.86
N ASN A 77 -17.16 1.45 1.77
CA ASN A 77 -15.95 1.88 2.45
C ASN A 77 -15.48 0.77 3.41
N ASP A 78 -14.65 -0.14 2.91
CA ASP A 78 -13.89 -1.05 3.75
C ASP A 78 -13.02 -0.21 4.70
N LYS A 79 -12.98 -0.57 5.99
CA LYS A 79 -12.14 0.13 6.97
C LYS A 79 -10.64 -0.04 6.67
N GLY A 80 -10.28 -0.97 5.79
CA GLY A 80 -8.91 -1.17 5.31
C GLY A 80 -8.47 -0.09 4.30
N THR A 81 -7.38 0.61 4.59
CA THR A 81 -6.68 1.46 3.61
C THR A 81 -5.82 0.59 2.68
N LYS A 82 -5.82 0.88 1.35
CA LYS A 82 -4.90 0.21 0.41
C LYS A 82 -3.47 0.49 0.86
N ILE A 83 -2.57 -0.44 0.60
CA ILE A 83 -1.13 -0.25 0.86
C ILE A 83 -0.68 0.92 -0.02
N HIS A 84 -0.04 1.94 0.57
CA HIS A 84 0.53 3.02 -0.23
C HIS A 84 1.78 2.50 -0.92
N GLU A 85 1.92 2.83 -2.20
CA GLU A 85 3.04 2.41 -3.02
C GLU A 85 3.88 3.63 -3.39
N ILE A 86 5.19 3.53 -3.17
CA ILE A 86 6.16 4.56 -3.48
C ILE A 86 7.09 3.99 -4.53
N SER A 87 7.15 4.61 -5.71
CA SER A 87 8.04 4.21 -6.78
C SER A 87 9.12 5.28 -6.96
N ILE A 88 10.38 4.87 -6.98
CA ILE A 88 11.52 5.73 -7.27
C ILE A 88 12.34 5.13 -8.40
N GLU A 89 12.86 5.98 -9.27
CA GLU A 89 13.82 5.61 -10.30
C GLU A 89 15.15 6.28 -9.97
N THR A 90 16.24 5.53 -9.86
CA THR A 90 17.56 6.07 -9.49
C THR A 90 18.70 5.33 -10.17
N LEU A 91 19.90 5.92 -10.12
CA LEU A 91 21.14 5.32 -10.60
C LEU A 91 21.93 4.76 -9.40
N ILE A 92 22.38 3.51 -9.52
CA ILE A 92 23.37 2.92 -8.62
C ILE A 92 24.72 2.91 -9.33
N PRO A 93 25.63 3.85 -9.00
CA PRO A 93 26.94 3.95 -9.62
C PRO A 93 27.91 2.89 -9.08
N ASP A 94 28.88 2.50 -9.91
CA ASP A 94 30.00 1.64 -9.50
C ASP A 94 31.14 2.42 -8.84
N VAL A 95 31.31 3.67 -9.25
CA VAL A 95 32.36 4.58 -8.80
C VAL A 95 31.78 5.97 -8.57
N TYR A 96 32.38 6.73 -7.66
CA TYR A 96 31.94 8.09 -7.38
C TYR A 96 31.97 8.96 -8.64
N GLU A 97 30.87 9.66 -8.87
CA GLU A 97 30.75 10.71 -9.89
C GLU A 97 30.17 12.00 -9.27
N PRO A 98 30.34 13.18 -9.90
CA PRO A 98 29.97 14.47 -9.30
C PRO A 98 28.49 14.63 -8.92
N TYR A 99 27.60 13.83 -9.50
CA TYR A 99 26.17 13.81 -9.14
C TYR A 99 25.88 12.97 -7.89
N CYS A 100 26.88 12.25 -7.35
CA CYS A 100 26.72 11.47 -6.13
C CYS A 100 26.63 12.39 -4.91
N ARG A 101 25.79 12.01 -3.94
CA ARG A 101 25.56 12.74 -2.69
C ARG A 101 26.74 12.67 -1.72
N TYR A 102 27.58 11.65 -1.85
CA TYR A 102 28.76 11.42 -1.02
C TYR A 102 29.84 10.68 -1.81
N THR A 103 31.09 10.76 -1.33
CA THR A 103 32.28 10.27 -2.07
C THR A 103 32.62 8.81 -1.83
N ASP A 104 32.35 8.31 -0.62
CA ASP A 104 32.68 6.94 -0.21
C ASP A 104 31.52 6.00 -0.53
N ILE A 105 31.30 5.72 -1.82
CA ILE A 105 30.23 4.84 -2.29
C ILE A 105 30.70 3.38 -2.36
N ALA A 106 29.82 2.45 -2.01
CA ALA A 106 30.04 1.02 -2.24
C ALA A 106 29.90 0.68 -3.73
N SER A 107 30.45 -0.46 -4.15
CA SER A 107 30.27 -0.94 -5.53
C SER A 107 28.79 -1.19 -5.84
N SER A 108 28.41 -1.13 -7.13
CA SER A 108 27.02 -1.40 -7.50
C SER A 108 26.61 -2.82 -7.11
N LYS A 109 27.54 -3.78 -7.25
CA LYS A 109 27.34 -5.18 -6.88
C LYS A 109 27.01 -5.33 -5.40
N ASP A 110 27.85 -4.80 -4.51
CA ASP A 110 27.63 -4.94 -3.06
C ASP A 110 26.34 -4.22 -2.61
N THR A 111 26.05 -3.10 -3.25
CA THR A 111 24.81 -2.35 -3.03
C THR A 111 23.58 -3.16 -3.41
N ILE A 112 23.59 -3.78 -4.59
CA ILE A 112 22.49 -4.63 -5.07
C ILE A 112 22.32 -5.84 -4.16
N GLU A 113 23.40 -6.55 -3.82
CA GLU A 113 23.34 -7.70 -2.91
C GLU A 113 22.75 -7.32 -1.53
N LYS A 114 23.12 -6.15 -0.99
CA LYS A 114 22.53 -5.62 0.25
C LYS A 114 21.03 -5.36 0.11
N LEU A 115 20.61 -4.72 -0.97
CA LEU A 115 19.20 -4.40 -1.22
C LEU A 115 18.35 -5.64 -1.50
N GLU A 116 18.88 -6.63 -2.22
CA GLU A 116 18.23 -7.93 -2.42
C GLU A 116 18.07 -8.69 -1.10
N LYS A 117 19.09 -8.68 -0.23
CA LYS A 117 18.99 -9.26 1.11
C LYS A 117 17.86 -8.59 1.91
N TRP A 118 17.79 -7.26 1.86
CA TRP A 118 16.75 -6.49 2.54
C TRP A 118 15.36 -6.64 1.91
N GLN A 119 15.26 -6.94 0.62
CA GLN A 119 13.99 -7.25 -0.04
C GLN A 119 13.44 -8.60 0.43
N ASN A 120 14.32 -9.59 0.65
CA ASN A 120 13.93 -10.96 0.98
C ASN A 120 13.74 -11.22 2.49
N GLN A 121 13.97 -10.22 3.36
CA GLN A 121 13.78 -10.38 4.79
C GLN A 121 12.32 -10.17 5.23
N VAL A 122 11.99 -10.61 6.45
CA VAL A 122 10.64 -10.48 7.00
C VAL A 122 10.42 -9.10 7.63
N GLU A 123 11.47 -8.54 8.25
CA GLU A 123 11.41 -7.29 8.97
C GLU A 123 11.29 -6.08 8.02
N PRO A 124 10.38 -5.12 8.31
CA PRO A 124 10.23 -3.95 7.48
C PRO A 124 11.41 -2.99 7.63
N LEU A 125 11.67 -2.26 6.55
CA LEU A 125 12.66 -1.19 6.51
C LEU A 125 11.97 0.15 6.80
N ARG A 126 12.71 1.12 7.30
CA ARG A 126 12.25 2.51 7.39
C ARG A 126 12.73 3.28 6.17
N LEU A 127 11.80 3.74 5.34
CA LEU A 127 12.09 4.61 4.20
C LEU A 127 11.91 6.06 4.61
N ILE A 128 12.94 6.87 4.39
CA ILE A 128 12.94 8.30 4.66
C ILE A 128 13.21 9.03 3.35
N ILE A 129 12.32 9.95 2.97
CA ILE A 129 12.51 10.83 1.82
C ILE A 129 12.34 12.26 2.31
N THR A 130 13.47 12.95 2.50
CA THR A 130 13.53 14.22 3.22
C THR A 130 12.74 15.34 2.53
N GLY A 131 12.77 15.41 1.19
CA GLY A 131 12.11 16.51 0.47
C GLY A 131 10.59 16.44 0.43
N ILE A 132 9.99 15.29 0.78
CA ILE A 132 8.52 15.16 0.93
C ILE A 132 8.10 14.84 2.36
N GLY A 133 9.05 14.79 3.31
CA GLY A 133 8.78 14.45 4.71
C GLY A 133 8.24 13.04 4.91
N PHE A 134 8.50 12.11 3.99
CA PHE A 134 8.09 10.71 4.13
C PHE A 134 9.01 9.99 5.11
N ASN A 135 8.46 9.29 6.10
CA ASN A 135 9.22 8.56 7.12
C ASN A 135 8.37 7.41 7.70
N ASP A 136 8.14 6.38 6.88
CA ASP A 136 7.29 5.24 7.23
C ASP A 136 8.03 3.90 7.09
N LEU A 137 7.47 2.87 7.73
CA LEU A 137 7.90 1.49 7.52
C LEU A 137 7.41 0.97 6.16
N VAL A 138 8.28 0.29 5.43
CA VAL A 138 8.01 -0.24 4.09
C VAL A 138 8.67 -1.59 3.89
N ASN A 139 8.14 -2.34 2.94
CA ASN A 139 8.80 -3.49 2.32
C ASN A 139 9.23 -3.10 0.90
N ILE A 140 10.36 -3.65 0.43
CA ILE A 140 10.73 -3.55 -0.98
C ILE A 140 9.84 -4.53 -1.76
N GLY A 141 8.97 -4.02 -2.62
CA GLY A 141 8.08 -4.83 -3.45
C GLY A 141 8.77 -5.32 -4.72
N THR A 142 9.36 -4.41 -5.49
CA THR A 142 10.07 -4.74 -6.74
C THR A 142 11.36 -3.93 -6.86
N MET A 143 12.37 -4.56 -7.48
CA MET A 143 13.64 -3.97 -7.88
C MET A 143 13.86 -4.29 -9.35
N ASN A 144 13.59 -3.34 -10.24
CA ASN A 144 13.73 -3.55 -11.68
C ASN A 144 15.00 -2.85 -12.17
N GLU A 145 15.96 -3.61 -12.67
CA GLU A 145 17.16 -3.08 -13.32
C GLU A 145 16.86 -2.76 -14.79
N GLU A 146 17.21 -1.55 -15.23
CA GLU A 146 17.16 -1.13 -16.63
C GLU A 146 18.58 -0.88 -17.15
N VAL A 147 18.93 -1.54 -18.25
CA VAL A 147 20.21 -1.31 -18.95
C VAL A 147 20.00 -0.26 -20.02
N ARG A 148 20.56 0.93 -19.81
CA ARG A 148 20.55 2.00 -20.81
C ARG A 148 21.82 1.93 -21.67
N PRO A 149 21.72 2.04 -23.02
CA PRO A 149 22.90 2.03 -23.90
C PRO A 149 23.92 3.11 -23.57
N GLU A 150 23.47 4.20 -22.96
CA GLU A 150 24.25 5.36 -22.53
C GLU A 150 25.05 5.09 -21.23
N GLY A 151 24.64 4.09 -20.45
CA GLY A 151 25.11 3.81 -19.09
C GLY A 151 26.06 2.62 -18.95
N LEU A 152 26.55 2.06 -20.06
CA LEU A 152 27.44 0.88 -20.06
C LEU A 152 28.76 1.07 -19.29
N TYR A 153 29.09 2.29 -18.86
CA TYR A 153 30.38 2.59 -18.22
C TYR A 153 30.30 3.17 -16.81
N ASN A 154 29.12 3.58 -16.29
CA ASN A 154 29.06 4.34 -15.03
C ASN A 154 27.94 3.99 -14.03
N GLY A 155 27.09 2.99 -14.30
CA GLY A 155 26.17 2.47 -13.29
C GLY A 155 24.91 1.81 -13.87
N LYS A 156 24.05 1.34 -12.97
CA LYS A 156 22.80 0.65 -13.31
C LYS A 156 21.59 1.48 -12.90
N TYR A 157 20.62 1.62 -13.80
CA TYR A 157 19.37 2.29 -13.49
C TYR A 157 18.43 1.30 -12.83
N PHE A 158 17.79 1.73 -11.75
CA PHE A 158 16.86 0.90 -11.00
C PHE A 158 15.56 1.64 -10.75
N THR A 159 14.45 0.92 -10.94
CA THR A 159 13.14 1.31 -10.45
C THR A 159 12.80 0.46 -9.23
N PHE A 160 12.74 1.11 -8.07
CA PHE A 160 12.34 0.51 -6.81
C PHE A 160 10.87 0.84 -6.52
N THR A 161 10.11 -0.16 -6.12
CA THR A 161 8.74 0.01 -5.64
C THR A 161 8.67 -0.43 -4.19
N PHE A 162 8.33 0.49 -3.29
CA PHE A 162 8.15 0.25 -1.87
C PHE A 162 6.67 0.19 -1.52
N ARG A 163 6.33 -0.70 -0.60
CA ARG A 163 4.97 -0.93 -0.12
C ARG A 163 4.91 -0.63 1.37
N THR A 164 4.07 0.29 1.80
CA THR A 164 3.96 0.62 3.24
C THR A 164 3.60 -0.60 4.08
N TYR A 165 4.38 -0.84 5.12
CA TYR A 165 4.15 -1.90 6.09
C TYR A 165 3.09 -1.48 7.12
N LYS A 166 2.23 -2.43 7.51
CA LYS A 166 1.26 -2.27 8.60
C LYS A 166 1.38 -3.49 9.50
N GLU A 167 1.57 -3.26 10.79
CA GLU A 167 1.55 -4.34 11.78
C GLU A 167 0.18 -5.03 11.80
N LEU A 168 0.20 -6.35 11.75
CA LEU A 168 -0.98 -7.16 12.03
C LEU A 168 -1.22 -7.10 13.55
N LYS A 169 -2.11 -6.22 13.99
CA LYS A 169 -2.62 -6.25 15.37
C LYS A 169 -3.58 -7.43 15.50
N ILE A 170 -3.05 -8.59 15.88
CA ILE A 170 -3.87 -9.71 16.35
C ILE A 170 -4.28 -9.37 17.78
N SER A 171 -5.54 -9.02 17.99
CA SER A 171 -6.10 -9.02 19.34
C SER A 171 -6.15 -10.48 19.78
N GLN A 172 -5.44 -10.83 20.86
CA GLN A 172 -5.44 -12.18 21.39
C GLN A 172 -6.89 -12.65 21.59
N VAL A 173 -7.26 -13.74 20.90
CA VAL A 173 -8.46 -14.50 21.22
C VAL A 173 -8.11 -15.31 22.46
N ASP A 174 -8.79 -14.99 23.57
CA ASP A 174 -8.72 -15.76 24.81
C ASP A 174 -9.02 -17.23 24.48
N SER A 175 -8.00 -18.07 24.60
CA SER A 175 -8.03 -19.48 24.15
C SER A 175 -8.69 -20.40 25.19
N THR A 176 -9.62 -19.89 26.00
CA THR A 176 -10.21 -20.62 27.13
C THR A 176 -11.67 -20.98 26.94
N LEU A 177 -12.08 -21.36 25.72
CA LEU A 177 -13.34 -22.07 25.53
C LEU A 177 -13.07 -23.34 24.74
N GLN A 178 -13.12 -24.45 25.48
CA GLN A 178 -12.86 -25.81 25.03
C GLN A 178 -13.73 -26.19 23.83
N ASP A 179 -13.06 -26.76 22.83
CA ASP A 179 -13.63 -27.57 21.76
C ASP A 179 -14.49 -28.68 22.40
N ASN A 180 -15.80 -28.57 22.26
CA ASN A 180 -16.68 -29.70 22.48
C ASN A 180 -17.70 -29.77 21.34
N ARG A 181 -17.21 -30.27 20.21
CA ARG A 181 -18.03 -30.68 19.07
C ARG A 181 -19.04 -31.73 19.49
N GLN A 182 -20.30 -31.32 19.59
CA GLN A 182 -21.44 -32.21 19.39
C GLN A 182 -22.39 -31.59 18.37
N SER A 183 -22.42 -32.26 17.23
CA SER A 183 -23.31 -32.01 16.11
C SER A 183 -24.73 -32.40 16.50
N SER A 184 -25.64 -31.44 16.55
CA SER A 184 -27.07 -31.69 16.41
C SER A 184 -27.64 -30.68 15.43
N ALA A 185 -27.79 -31.13 14.19
CA ALA A 185 -28.52 -30.43 13.15
C ALA A 185 -30.00 -30.38 13.52
N GLU A 186 -30.52 -29.19 13.80
CA GLU A 186 -31.95 -28.94 13.77
C GLU A 186 -32.28 -28.07 12.56
N SER A 187 -32.97 -28.73 11.63
CA SER A 187 -33.54 -28.20 10.41
C SER A 187 -34.71 -27.27 10.75
N GLY A 188 -34.54 -25.97 10.46
CA GLY A 188 -35.65 -25.03 10.25
C GLY A 188 -35.41 -24.35 8.92
N GLY A 189 -36.23 -24.62 7.90
CA GLY A 189 -35.97 -24.21 6.52
C GLY A 189 -35.84 -22.69 6.34
N ALA A 190 -34.69 -22.22 5.86
CA ALA A 190 -34.51 -20.86 5.37
C ALA A 190 -35.19 -20.69 4.01
N LYS A 191 -35.96 -19.60 3.88
CA LYS A 191 -36.69 -19.17 2.68
C LYS A 191 -35.80 -18.58 1.58
N TYR A 192 -34.48 -18.52 1.78
CA TYR A 192 -33.50 -17.97 0.86
C TYR A 192 -32.24 -18.84 0.89
N SER A 193 -31.76 -19.26 -0.28
CA SER A 193 -30.51 -20.00 -0.43
C SER A 193 -29.37 -19.01 -0.61
N HIS A 194 -28.66 -18.69 0.47
CA HIS A 194 -27.47 -17.87 0.39
C HIS A 194 -26.24 -18.72 0.10
N HIS A 195 -25.29 -18.16 -0.65
CA HIS A 195 -24.06 -18.85 -1.06
C HIS A 195 -22.80 -18.08 -0.63
N GLU A 196 -21.69 -18.80 -0.48
CA GLU A 196 -20.38 -18.18 -0.25
C GLU A 196 -20.05 -17.15 -1.33
N GLY A 197 -19.56 -15.99 -0.91
CA GLY A 197 -19.22 -14.88 -1.80
C GLY A 197 -20.37 -13.96 -2.17
N GLU A 198 -21.61 -14.30 -1.83
CA GLU A 198 -22.79 -13.46 -1.99
C GLU A 198 -22.73 -12.24 -1.07
N TRP A 199 -23.26 -11.11 -1.54
CA TRP A 199 -23.44 -9.91 -0.74
C TRP A 199 -24.87 -9.84 -0.22
N ILE A 200 -25.02 -9.50 1.05
CA ILE A 200 -26.30 -9.44 1.74
C ILE A 200 -26.49 -8.10 2.44
N ILE A 201 -27.75 -7.67 2.55
CA ILE A 201 -28.17 -6.47 3.27
C ILE A 201 -28.89 -6.85 4.55
N ILE A 202 -28.51 -6.24 5.68
CA ILE A 202 -29.19 -6.45 6.95
C ILE A 202 -30.58 -5.79 6.94
N THR A 203 -31.62 -6.55 7.25
CA THR A 203 -33.01 -6.04 7.28
C THR A 203 -33.50 -5.68 8.69
N ALA A 204 -32.84 -6.18 9.74
CA ALA A 204 -33.15 -5.89 11.13
C ALA A 204 -32.47 -4.61 11.66
N ASP A 205 -33.17 -3.83 12.49
CA ASP A 205 -32.65 -2.58 13.08
C ASP A 205 -31.31 -2.78 13.80
N VAL A 206 -31.20 -3.87 14.56
CA VAL A 206 -29.97 -4.35 15.19
C VAL A 206 -29.94 -5.88 15.10
N LEU A 207 -28.86 -6.43 14.57
CA LEU A 207 -28.62 -7.87 14.47
C LEU A 207 -27.32 -8.25 15.17
N ASN A 208 -27.37 -9.29 15.99
CA ASN A 208 -26.21 -9.78 16.73
C ASN A 208 -25.27 -10.59 15.81
N VAL A 209 -23.98 -10.28 15.87
CA VAL A 209 -22.90 -11.08 15.28
C VAL A 209 -22.38 -12.03 16.35
N ARG A 210 -22.31 -13.33 16.04
CA ARG A 210 -21.99 -14.39 17.00
C ARG A 210 -20.71 -15.15 16.67
N ASP A 211 -20.16 -15.84 17.66
CA ASP A 211 -18.96 -16.67 17.50
C ASP A 211 -19.18 -17.92 16.62
N GLY A 212 -20.44 -18.34 16.44
CA GLY A 212 -20.79 -19.54 15.70
C GLY A 212 -22.25 -19.55 15.22
N PRO A 213 -22.62 -20.54 14.39
CA PRO A 213 -23.90 -20.63 13.69
C PRO A 213 -25.05 -21.14 14.58
N ALA A 214 -25.22 -20.54 15.76
CA ALA A 214 -26.36 -20.79 16.64
C ALA A 214 -26.53 -19.66 17.68
N THR A 215 -27.73 -19.56 18.27
CA THR A 215 -28.04 -18.60 19.34
C THR A 215 -27.32 -18.90 20.67
N SER A 216 -26.78 -20.11 20.83
CA SER A 216 -26.00 -20.54 21.99
C SER A 216 -24.58 -19.99 22.02
N TYR A 217 -24.05 -19.55 20.87
CA TYR A 217 -22.72 -18.92 20.79
C TYR A 217 -22.75 -17.50 21.33
N GLY A 218 -21.61 -17.05 21.86
CA GLY A 218 -21.42 -15.70 22.39
C GLY A 218 -21.69 -14.61 21.35
N ILE A 219 -22.12 -13.44 21.81
CA ILE A 219 -22.32 -12.26 20.96
C ILE A 219 -20.99 -11.51 20.88
N ARG A 220 -20.43 -11.41 19.66
CA ARG A 220 -19.20 -10.67 19.35
C ARG A 220 -19.45 -9.19 19.11
N GLY A 221 -20.65 -8.84 18.65
CA GLY A 221 -21.00 -7.48 18.31
C GLY A 221 -22.37 -7.40 17.67
N THR A 222 -22.63 -6.27 17.02
CA THR A 222 -23.90 -6.00 16.34
C THR A 222 -23.67 -5.31 15.01
N VAL A 223 -24.51 -5.62 14.03
CA VAL A 223 -24.67 -4.93 12.75
C VAL A 223 -26.04 -4.28 12.68
N LYS A 224 -26.20 -3.26 11.83
CA LYS A 224 -27.42 -2.46 11.76
C LYS A 224 -28.12 -2.62 10.42
N LYS A 225 -29.40 -2.27 10.40
CA LYS A 225 -30.21 -2.23 9.18
C LYS A 225 -29.53 -1.44 8.06
N ASP A 226 -29.71 -1.93 6.85
CA ASP A 226 -29.16 -1.40 5.59
C ASP A 226 -27.62 -1.49 5.47
N GLU A 227 -26.91 -2.07 6.45
CA GLU A 227 -25.49 -2.41 6.29
C GLU A 227 -25.33 -3.62 5.35
N CYS A 228 -24.27 -3.58 4.54
CA CYS A 228 -23.98 -4.61 3.52
C CYS A 228 -22.74 -5.41 3.90
N TYR A 229 -22.82 -6.74 3.83
CA TYR A 229 -21.70 -7.63 4.15
C TYR A 229 -21.56 -8.75 3.12
N LYS A 230 -20.34 -9.21 2.91
CA LYS A 230 -20.05 -10.36 2.06
C LYS A 230 -20.06 -11.64 2.89
N ILE A 231 -20.71 -12.67 2.39
CA ILE A 231 -20.74 -14.00 3.00
C ILE A 231 -19.40 -14.70 2.77
N GLY A 232 -18.78 -15.14 3.87
CA GLY A 232 -17.62 -16.02 3.87
C GLY A 232 -18.00 -17.50 3.83
N SER A 233 -19.02 -17.92 4.59
CA SER A 233 -19.54 -19.30 4.54
C SER A 233 -20.98 -19.36 5.03
N VAL A 234 -21.70 -20.44 4.70
CA VAL A 234 -23.08 -20.66 5.12
C VAL A 234 -23.22 -22.00 5.81
N GLN A 235 -23.89 -22.02 6.96
CA GLN A 235 -24.20 -23.23 7.71
C GLN A 235 -25.64 -23.16 8.24
N GLY A 236 -26.55 -23.86 7.56
CA GLY A 236 -27.98 -23.78 7.88
C GLY A 236 -28.50 -22.35 7.67
N ASN A 237 -29.19 -21.80 8.68
CA ASN A 237 -29.73 -20.43 8.63
C ASN A 237 -28.74 -19.37 9.15
N TRP A 238 -27.45 -19.67 9.06
CA TRP A 238 -26.39 -18.80 9.53
C TRP A 238 -25.38 -18.56 8.43
N ALA A 239 -24.96 -17.31 8.28
CA ALA A 239 -23.90 -16.92 7.38
C ALA A 239 -22.77 -16.29 8.20
N ASP A 240 -21.55 -16.76 7.97
CA ASP A 240 -20.35 -16.03 8.39
C ASP A 240 -20.16 -14.85 7.44
N ILE A 241 -19.96 -13.66 8.00
CA ILE A 241 -19.77 -12.43 7.23
C ILE A 241 -18.36 -11.89 7.43
N TYR A 242 -17.79 -11.29 6.38
CA TYR A 242 -16.57 -10.51 6.49
C TYR A 242 -16.83 -9.22 7.28
N TRP A 243 -16.78 -9.35 8.61
CA TRP A 243 -17.06 -8.30 9.58
C TRP A 243 -15.80 -7.99 10.39
N SER A 244 -15.33 -6.74 10.29
CA SER A 244 -14.08 -6.28 10.88
C SER A 244 -12.87 -7.16 10.46
N ASN A 245 -11.95 -7.47 11.38
CA ASN A 245 -10.72 -8.21 11.08
C ASN A 245 -10.82 -9.72 11.32
N HIS A 246 -11.97 -10.23 11.82
CA HIS A 246 -12.07 -11.61 12.34
C HIS A 246 -13.32 -12.38 11.90
N GLY A 247 -14.26 -11.77 11.17
CA GLY A 247 -15.50 -12.42 10.76
C GLY A 247 -16.50 -12.63 11.90
N GLY A 248 -17.64 -13.25 11.60
CA GLY A 248 -18.67 -13.55 12.59
C GLY A 248 -20.00 -13.97 11.96
N TRP A 249 -20.79 -14.74 12.73
CA TRP A 249 -22.00 -15.38 12.23
C TRP A 249 -23.24 -14.56 12.50
N ILE A 250 -24.09 -14.40 11.49
CA ILE A 250 -25.40 -13.76 11.60
C ILE A 250 -26.50 -14.70 11.10
N CYS A 251 -27.72 -14.53 11.62
CA CYS A 251 -28.88 -15.30 11.17
C CYS A 251 -29.39 -14.76 9.84
N THR A 252 -29.52 -15.63 8.84
CA THR A 252 -29.93 -15.25 7.47
C THR A 252 -31.41 -14.89 7.36
N ASP A 253 -32.23 -15.13 8.39
CA ASP A 253 -33.63 -14.69 8.41
C ASP A 253 -33.76 -13.16 8.44
N TYR A 254 -32.67 -12.45 8.77
CA TYR A 254 -32.62 -10.99 8.87
C TYR A 254 -31.76 -10.37 7.77
N VAL A 255 -31.62 -11.04 6.64
CA VAL A 255 -30.84 -10.57 5.50
C VAL A 255 -31.60 -10.76 4.20
N LYS A 256 -31.25 -9.99 3.17
CA LYS A 256 -31.77 -10.11 1.80
C LYS A 256 -30.65 -9.90 0.78
#